data_AF-A0A3D2SQB5-F1
#
_entry.id   AF-A0A3D2SQB5-F1
#
_cell.length_a   1.000
_cell.length_b   1.000
_cell.length_c   1.000
_cell.angle_alpha   90.00
_cell.angle_beta   90.00
_cell.angle_gamma   90.00
#
_symmetry.space_group_name_H-M   'P 1'
#
loop_
_entity.id
_entity.type
_entity.pdbx_description
1 polymer ?
#
loop_
_entity_poly.entity_id
_entity_poly.type
_entity_poly.pdbx_seq_one_letter_code
_entity_poly.pdbx_strand_id
1 'polypeptide(L)'
;MDIRFIPVLDLDDRQQSLQADGLKNSSQPLATDCLFYAIQDISDAYLSKILKETVFKNTSLNGGYVLLDAEQRPILLPRCCSDLNDIHAWEQLAQGNLKQFWIGHPQVLCEYQGDMIKFKPDASQDHTGFEVPVTSLKQAVQALKDELQQIHHRFQRLAHLEKLKVEKVLKLIPQLL
;
A
#
# COMPACT_ATOMS: atom_id res chain seq x y z
N MET A 1 -15.32 4.46 13.81
CA MET A 1 -13.86 4.27 13.92
C MET A 1 -13.25 5.02 12.76
N ASP A 2 -12.42 6.02 13.03
CA ASP A 2 -11.67 6.70 11.98
C ASP A 2 -10.47 5.84 11.59
N ILE A 3 -10.19 5.82 10.29
CA ILE A 3 -9.14 5.01 9.70
C ILE A 3 -8.39 5.80 8.63
N ARG A 4 -7.15 5.41 8.36
CA ARG A 4 -6.33 6.01 7.30
C ARG A 4 -5.47 4.94 6.63
N PHE A 5 -5.25 5.09 5.33
CA PHE A 5 -4.26 4.29 4.61
C PHE A 5 -2.90 4.98 4.55
N ILE A 6 -1.84 4.17 4.57
CA ILE A 6 -0.48 4.57 4.19
C ILE A 6 -0.01 3.68 3.03
N PRO A 7 0.32 4.25 1.85
CA PRO A 7 1.00 3.54 0.76
C PRO A 7 2.42 3.15 1.17
N VAL A 8 2.74 1.87 1.06
CA VAL A 8 4.04 1.33 1.47
C VAL A 8 4.68 0.50 0.37
N LEU A 9 6.01 0.39 0.43
CA LEU A 9 6.77 -0.63 -0.30
C LEU A 9 7.30 -1.67 0.68
N ASP A 10 7.28 -2.92 0.25
CA ASP A 10 7.98 -4.02 0.89
C ASP A 10 9.41 -4.09 0.36
N LEU A 11 10.39 -3.94 1.26
CA LEU A 11 11.81 -3.90 0.93
C LEU A 11 12.59 -5.11 1.47
N ASP A 12 11.91 -6.17 1.91
CA ASP A 12 12.53 -7.35 2.55
C ASP A 12 13.61 -8.01 1.65
N ASP A 13 13.27 -8.36 0.42
CA ASP A 13 14.20 -8.98 -0.55
C ASP A 13 15.38 -8.10 -0.97
N ARG A 14 15.36 -6.81 -0.63
CA ARG A 14 16.36 -5.84 -1.10
C ARG A 14 17.48 -5.63 -0.07
N GLN A 15 17.35 -6.13 1.16
CA GLN A 15 18.24 -5.92 2.32
C GLN A 15 19.73 -6.16 2.06
N GLN A 16 20.10 -7.18 1.27
CA GLN A 16 21.52 -7.47 1.00
C GLN A 16 22.23 -6.38 0.16
N SER A 17 21.48 -5.48 -0.49
CA SER A 17 22.03 -4.34 -1.25
C SER A 17 21.90 -2.99 -0.51
N LEU A 18 21.46 -3.00 0.75
CA LEU A 18 20.85 -1.86 1.47
C LEU A 18 21.57 -1.39 2.73
N GLN A 19 22.90 -1.33 2.73
CA GLN A 19 23.55 -0.55 3.79
C GLN A 19 23.25 0.96 3.62
N ALA A 20 22.38 1.45 4.50
CA ALA A 20 22.27 2.77 5.15
C ALA A 20 21.97 4.07 4.36
N ASP A 21 22.18 4.18 3.04
CA ASP A 21 22.20 5.54 2.42
C ASP A 21 20.87 6.03 1.79
N GLY A 22 19.81 5.21 1.76
CA GLY A 22 18.62 5.49 0.93
C GLY A 22 17.36 5.97 1.66
N LEU A 23 17.29 5.77 2.96
CA LEU A 23 16.15 6.05 3.80
C LEU A 23 16.32 7.44 4.44
N LYS A 24 15.26 8.26 4.52
CA LYS A 24 15.36 9.52 5.29
C LYS A 24 15.76 9.17 6.73
N ASN A 25 16.59 9.99 7.37
CA ASN A 25 17.23 9.75 8.68
C ASN A 25 16.30 9.36 9.87
N SER A 26 15.00 9.17 9.65
CA SER A 26 13.99 8.80 10.63
C SER A 26 13.05 7.67 10.20
N SER A 27 13.22 7.05 9.02
CA SER A 27 12.24 6.04 8.57
C SER A 27 12.50 4.69 9.23
N GLN A 28 11.79 4.44 10.33
CA GLN A 28 11.62 3.11 10.87
C GLN A 28 10.54 2.36 10.06
N PRO A 29 10.63 1.03 9.94
CA PRO A 29 9.54 0.25 9.38
C PRO A 29 8.27 0.46 10.21
N LEU A 30 7.11 0.42 9.55
CA LEU A 30 5.80 0.65 10.19
C LEU A 30 5.38 -0.50 11.14
N ALA A 31 6.06 -1.64 11.09
CA ALA A 31 5.87 -2.77 11.99
C ALA A 31 7.22 -3.43 12.29
N THR A 32 7.40 -3.92 13.52
CA THR A 32 8.68 -4.50 14.00
C THR A 32 9.12 -5.78 13.28
N ASP A 33 8.17 -6.49 12.67
CA ASP A 33 8.42 -7.79 12.03
C ASP A 33 8.20 -7.77 10.50
N CYS A 34 8.01 -6.58 9.91
CA CYS A 34 7.82 -6.41 8.46
C CYS A 34 8.56 -5.18 7.96
N LEU A 35 9.20 -5.29 6.79
CA LEU A 35 9.99 -4.20 6.20
C LEU A 35 9.16 -3.31 5.26
N PHE A 36 8.00 -2.87 5.76
CA PHE A 36 7.14 -1.92 5.07
C PHE A 36 7.57 -0.48 5.37
N TYR A 37 7.89 0.27 4.32
CA TYR A 37 8.26 1.67 4.39
C TYR A 37 7.23 2.53 3.67
N ALA A 38 6.73 3.58 4.34
CA ALA A 38 5.88 4.56 3.71
C ALA A 38 6.60 5.21 2.53
N ILE A 39 5.97 5.25 1.36
CA ILE A 39 6.62 5.72 0.13
C ILE A 39 7.13 7.16 0.29
N GLN A 40 6.38 7.99 0.99
CA GLN A 40 6.73 9.37 1.32
C GLN A 40 8.06 9.52 2.09
N ASP A 41 8.47 8.50 2.84
CA ASP A 41 9.67 8.52 3.68
C ASP A 41 10.91 7.95 2.98
N ILE A 42 10.73 7.32 1.83
CA ILE A 42 11.81 6.87 0.95
C ILE A 42 12.40 8.11 0.26
N SER A 43 13.73 8.25 0.19
CA SER A 43 14.37 9.35 -0.56
C SER A 43 14.18 9.21 -2.07
N ASP A 44 14.27 10.31 -2.82
CA ASP A 44 14.19 10.27 -4.30
C ASP A 44 15.32 9.44 -4.92
N ALA A 45 16.55 9.57 -4.41
CA ALA A 45 17.70 8.80 -4.90
C ALA A 45 17.47 7.29 -4.74
N TYR A 46 16.88 6.89 -3.61
CA TYR A 46 16.63 5.48 -3.34
C TYR A 46 15.41 4.94 -4.07
N LEU A 47 14.32 5.71 -4.12
CA LEU A 47 13.16 5.37 -4.92
C LEU A 47 13.52 5.23 -6.41
N SER A 48 14.38 6.11 -6.95
CA SER A 48 14.95 5.96 -8.30
C SER A 48 15.64 4.61 -8.50
N LYS A 49 16.46 4.17 -7.54
CA LYS A 49 17.13 2.85 -7.61
C LYS A 49 16.10 1.72 -7.66
N ILE A 50 15.09 1.75 -6.78
CA ILE A 50 14.02 0.77 -6.75
C ILE A 50 13.29 0.72 -8.10
N LEU A 51 12.87 1.88 -8.64
CA LEU A 51 12.15 1.97 -9.92
C LEU A 51 12.99 1.44 -11.08
N LYS A 52 14.29 1.79 -11.15
CA LYS A 52 15.21 1.27 -12.17
C LYS A 52 15.29 -0.25 -12.14
N GLU A 53 15.53 -0.82 -10.96
CA GLU A 53 15.63 -2.26 -10.78
C GLU A 53 14.34 -2.98 -11.16
N THR A 54 13.19 -2.46 -10.72
CA THR A 54 11.88 -3.05 -10.99
C THR A 54 11.54 -3.01 -12.47
N VAL A 55 11.79 -1.88 -13.16
CA VAL A 55 11.59 -1.75 -14.61
C VAL A 55 12.53 -2.64 -15.41
N PHE A 56 13.80 -2.76 -14.97
CA PHE A 56 14.81 -3.59 -15.63
C PHE A 56 14.48 -5.09 -15.48
N LYS A 57 14.14 -5.53 -14.27
CA LYS A 57 13.75 -6.92 -13.99
C LYS A 57 12.35 -7.26 -14.48
N ASN A 58 11.55 -6.25 -14.86
CA ASN A 58 10.16 -6.40 -15.28
C ASN A 58 9.30 -7.11 -14.22
N THR A 59 9.45 -6.67 -12.96
CA THR A 59 8.72 -7.18 -11.78
C THR A 59 7.71 -6.14 -11.26
N SER A 60 6.87 -6.53 -10.30
CA SER A 60 5.99 -5.63 -9.55
C SER A 60 6.73 -4.84 -8.46
N LEU A 61 6.09 -3.78 -7.95
CA LEU A 61 6.48 -3.13 -6.70
C LEU A 61 5.70 -3.74 -5.55
N ASN A 62 6.27 -4.76 -4.91
CA ASN A 62 5.69 -5.36 -3.72
C ASN A 62 5.46 -4.29 -2.65
N GLY A 63 4.32 -4.37 -1.97
CA GLY A 63 3.89 -3.36 -1.01
C GLY A 63 2.37 -3.32 -0.93
N GLY A 64 1.79 -2.13 -0.91
CA GLY A 64 0.33 -1.97 -0.86
C GLY A 64 -0.04 -0.92 0.16
N TYR A 65 -1.02 -1.23 1.00
CA TYR A 65 -1.60 -0.28 1.94
C TYR A 65 -1.60 -0.81 3.37
N VAL A 66 -0.99 -0.07 4.28
CA VAL A 66 -1.21 -0.25 5.71
C VAL A 66 -2.45 0.52 6.11
N LEU A 67 -3.39 -0.13 6.79
CA LEU A 67 -4.55 0.52 7.39
C LEU A 67 -4.23 0.84 8.86
N LEU A 68 -4.39 2.10 9.22
CA LEU A 68 -4.23 2.62 10.57
C LEU A 68 -5.58 2.92 11.22
N ASP A 69 -5.66 2.76 12.54
CA ASP A 69 -6.74 3.29 13.35
C ASP A 69 -6.56 4.79 13.69
N ALA A 70 -7.50 5.35 14.44
CA ALA A 70 -7.47 6.74 14.89
C ALA A 70 -6.25 7.08 15.78
N GLU A 71 -5.64 6.08 16.43
CA GLU A 71 -4.45 6.22 17.26
C GLU A 71 -3.15 6.00 16.46
N GLN A 72 -3.24 5.95 15.12
CA GLN A 72 -2.13 5.69 14.20
C GLN A 72 -1.50 4.30 14.36
N ARG A 73 -2.21 3.33 14.93
CA ARG A 73 -1.73 1.95 15.07
C ARG A 73 -2.10 1.14 13.83
N PRO A 74 -1.19 0.30 13.30
CA PRO A 74 -1.52 -0.60 12.21
C PRO A 74 -2.52 -1.66 12.66
N ILE A 75 -3.66 -1.70 11.98
CA ILE A 75 -4.74 -2.69 12.20
C ILE A 75 -4.84 -3.69 11.04
N LEU A 76 -4.27 -3.37 9.89
CA LEU A 76 -4.11 -4.30 8.78
C LEU A 76 -2.87 -3.94 7.96
N LEU A 77 -2.02 -4.94 7.72
CA LEU A 77 -0.83 -4.82 6.89
C LEU A 77 -1.11 -5.38 5.47
N PRO A 78 -0.34 -4.94 4.46
CA PRO A 78 -0.34 -5.58 3.15
C PRO A 78 -0.07 -7.09 3.26
N ARG A 79 -0.66 -7.89 2.37
CA ARG A 79 -0.43 -9.34 2.31
C ARG A 79 0.56 -9.69 1.19
N CYS A 80 1.01 -10.94 1.13
CA CYS A 80 1.91 -11.37 0.05
C CYS A 80 1.23 -11.18 -1.32
N CYS A 81 2.03 -10.81 -2.31
CA CYS A 81 1.58 -10.51 -3.67
C CYS A 81 0.70 -9.25 -3.81
N SER A 82 0.57 -8.42 -2.77
CA SER A 82 -0.10 -7.12 -2.91
C SER A 82 0.82 -6.04 -3.46
N ASP A 83 0.21 -5.07 -4.13
CA ASP A 83 0.86 -3.86 -4.60
C ASP A 83 -0.10 -2.66 -4.62
N LEU A 84 0.36 -1.51 -5.12
CA LEU A 84 -0.45 -0.29 -5.12
C LEU A 84 -1.68 -0.40 -6.06
N ASN A 85 -1.68 -1.27 -7.06
CA ASN A 85 -2.84 -1.41 -7.95
C ASN A 85 -4.05 -2.07 -7.26
N ASP A 86 -3.86 -2.64 -6.06
CA ASP A 86 -4.94 -3.21 -5.25
C ASP A 86 -5.91 -2.14 -4.69
N ILE A 87 -5.68 -0.85 -4.95
CA ILE A 87 -6.63 0.22 -4.62
C ILE A 87 -8.03 -0.08 -5.14
N HIS A 88 -8.13 -0.73 -6.31
CA HIS A 88 -9.42 -1.06 -6.90
C HIS A 88 -10.24 -2.00 -6.01
N ALA A 89 -9.61 -2.95 -5.32
CA ALA A 89 -10.29 -3.81 -4.36
C ALA A 89 -10.87 -2.99 -3.19
N TRP A 90 -10.12 -2.00 -2.70
CA TRP A 90 -10.57 -1.09 -1.65
C TRP A 90 -11.69 -0.16 -2.12
N GLU A 91 -11.63 0.35 -3.35
CA GLU A 91 -12.71 1.16 -3.96
C GLU A 91 -14.00 0.36 -4.10
N GLN A 92 -13.92 -0.88 -4.58
CA GLN A 92 -15.07 -1.77 -4.72
C GLN A 92 -15.67 -2.11 -3.36
N LEU A 93 -14.84 -2.38 -2.36
CA LEU A 93 -15.28 -2.58 -0.99
C LEU A 93 -15.94 -1.31 -0.42
N ALA A 94 -15.41 -0.11 -0.68
CA ALA A 94 -16.06 1.12 -0.25
C ALA A 94 -17.44 1.33 -0.93
N GLN A 95 -17.68 0.72 -2.09
CA GLN A 95 -18.92 0.82 -2.87
C GLN A 95 -19.96 -0.27 -2.57
N GLY A 96 -19.71 -1.16 -1.62
CA GLY A 96 -20.65 -2.25 -1.31
C GLY A 96 -20.37 -3.56 -2.06
N ASN A 97 -19.24 -3.66 -2.78
CA ASN A 97 -18.92 -4.82 -3.61
C ASN A 97 -17.80 -5.68 -2.99
N LEU A 98 -18.20 -6.74 -2.28
CA LEU A 98 -17.30 -7.72 -1.66
C LEU A 98 -16.67 -8.70 -2.66
N LYS A 99 -17.29 -8.94 -3.82
CA LYS A 99 -16.89 -10.02 -4.74
C LYS A 99 -15.49 -9.82 -5.34
N GLN A 100 -14.99 -8.60 -5.30
CA GLN A 100 -13.70 -8.21 -5.87
C GLN A 100 -12.68 -7.81 -4.80
N PHE A 101 -12.96 -8.08 -3.52
CA PHE A 101 -12.03 -7.71 -2.46
C PHE A 101 -10.88 -8.71 -2.37
N TRP A 102 -9.71 -8.29 -2.85
CA TRP A 102 -8.45 -9.02 -2.77
C TRP A 102 -7.32 -8.03 -2.51
N ILE A 103 -6.48 -8.34 -1.53
CA ILE A 103 -5.35 -7.49 -1.10
C ILE A 103 -4.10 -8.34 -0.84
N GLY A 104 -3.96 -9.45 -1.58
CA GLY A 104 -2.90 -10.45 -1.42
C GLY A 104 -3.30 -11.72 -0.67
N HIS A 105 -2.33 -12.63 -0.51
CA HIS A 105 -2.46 -13.90 0.19
C HIS A 105 -1.72 -13.90 1.55
N PRO A 106 -2.27 -14.54 2.60
CA PRO A 106 -3.62 -15.10 2.66
C PRO A 106 -4.70 -14.02 2.55
N GLN A 107 -5.81 -14.36 1.88
CA GLN A 107 -6.90 -13.41 1.66
C GLN A 107 -7.54 -13.00 2.99
N VAL A 108 -7.75 -11.69 3.15
CA VAL A 108 -8.52 -11.15 4.28
C VAL A 108 -10.01 -11.32 4.00
N LEU A 109 -10.69 -12.00 4.90
CA LEU A 109 -12.14 -12.12 4.81
C LEU A 109 -12.79 -10.87 5.38
N CYS A 110 -13.87 -10.40 4.76
CA CYS A 110 -14.73 -9.39 5.33
C CYS A 110 -16.20 -9.59 4.95
N GLU A 111 -17.09 -8.99 5.73
CA GLU A 111 -18.54 -9.04 5.52
C GLU A 111 -19.19 -7.71 5.93
N TYR A 112 -20.28 -7.33 5.26
CA TYR A 112 -21.08 -6.19 5.71
C TYR A 112 -22.01 -6.61 6.85
N GLN A 113 -22.12 -5.73 7.84
CA GLN A 113 -23.08 -5.82 8.93
C GLN A 113 -23.78 -4.46 9.07
N GLY A 114 -24.83 -4.26 8.28
CA GLY A 114 -25.46 -2.94 8.12
C GLY A 114 -24.47 -1.93 7.53
N ASP A 115 -24.27 -0.81 8.23
CA ASP A 115 -23.34 0.26 7.82
C ASP A 115 -21.88 0.02 8.25
N MET A 116 -21.57 -1.19 8.72
CA MET A 116 -20.23 -1.60 9.16
C MET A 116 -19.67 -2.69 8.25
N ILE A 117 -18.34 -2.74 8.16
CA ILE A 117 -17.57 -3.80 7.52
C ILE A 117 -16.75 -4.48 8.60
N LYS A 118 -16.96 -5.79 8.78
CA LYS A 118 -16.19 -6.60 9.71
C LYS A 118 -15.08 -7.31 8.96
N PHE A 119 -13.83 -7.00 9.28
CA PHE A 119 -12.65 -7.66 8.73
C PHE A 119 -12.21 -8.80 9.65
N LYS A 120 -11.82 -9.93 9.07
CA LYS A 120 -11.23 -11.10 9.74
C LYS A 120 -9.89 -11.39 9.06
N PRO A 121 -8.81 -10.66 9.41
CA PRO A 121 -7.52 -10.74 8.73
C PRO A 121 -6.92 -12.14 8.78
N ASP A 122 -7.04 -12.82 9.91
CA ASP A 122 -6.47 -14.14 10.16
C ASP A 122 -7.58 -15.12 10.50
N ALA A 123 -8.36 -15.52 9.50
CA ALA A 123 -9.55 -16.37 9.66
C ALA A 123 -9.30 -17.75 10.28
N SER A 124 -8.03 -18.16 10.42
CA SER A 124 -7.60 -19.42 11.04
C SER A 124 -7.27 -19.31 12.52
N GLN A 125 -7.27 -18.11 13.08
CA GLN A 125 -6.95 -17.85 14.49
C GLN A 125 -8.15 -17.18 15.15
N ASP A 126 -8.38 -17.46 16.44
CA ASP A 126 -9.45 -16.87 17.28
C ASP A 126 -9.33 -15.34 17.48
N HIS A 127 -8.63 -14.65 16.59
CA HIS A 127 -8.45 -13.21 16.62
C HIS A 127 -9.78 -12.53 16.38
N THR A 128 -10.11 -11.63 17.30
CA THR A 128 -11.20 -10.68 17.13
C THR A 128 -10.84 -9.77 15.97
N GLY A 129 -11.48 -9.99 14.83
CA GLY A 129 -11.47 -9.05 13.71
C GLY A 129 -11.83 -7.62 14.15
N PHE A 130 -11.65 -6.67 13.25
CA PHE A 130 -11.99 -5.26 13.51
C PHE A 130 -13.15 -4.80 12.62
N GLU A 131 -13.84 -3.75 13.06
CA GLU A 131 -15.01 -3.22 12.38
C GLU A 131 -14.78 -1.77 11.95
N VAL A 132 -15.11 -1.47 10.70
CA VAL A 132 -14.94 -0.15 10.10
C VAL A 132 -16.29 0.32 9.55
N PRO A 133 -16.76 1.53 9.88
CA PRO A 133 -17.93 2.10 9.21
C PRO A 133 -17.68 2.25 7.71
N VAL A 134 -18.67 1.89 6.88
CA VAL A 134 -18.60 2.02 5.41
C VAL A 134 -18.27 3.47 5.02
N THR A 135 -18.82 4.45 5.74
CA THR A 135 -18.57 5.88 5.53
C THR A 135 -17.10 6.24 5.78
N SER A 136 -16.51 5.74 6.87
CA SER A 136 -15.09 5.95 7.19
C SER A 136 -14.19 5.31 6.13
N LEU A 137 -14.52 4.12 5.62
CA LEU A 137 -13.78 3.49 4.52
C LEU A 137 -13.83 4.33 3.24
N LYS A 138 -15.02 4.82 2.86
CA LYS A 138 -15.18 5.71 1.69
C LYS A 138 -14.29 6.95 1.79
N GLN A 139 -14.27 7.60 2.96
CA GLN A 139 -13.45 8.79 3.20
C GLN A 139 -11.95 8.46 3.13
N ALA A 140 -11.52 7.36 3.77
CA ALA A 140 -10.13 6.93 3.77
C ALA A 140 -9.64 6.55 2.36
N VAL A 141 -10.47 5.85 1.57
CA VAL A 141 -10.15 5.53 0.17
C VAL A 141 -10.04 6.79 -0.67
N GLN A 142 -10.92 7.77 -0.48
CA GLN A 142 -10.82 9.04 -1.22
C GLN A 142 -9.52 9.79 -0.89
N ALA A 143 -9.17 9.91 0.39
CA ALA A 143 -7.90 10.52 0.80
C ALA A 143 -6.68 9.76 0.25
N LEU A 144 -6.76 8.43 0.21
CA LEU A 144 -5.72 7.59 -0.38
C LEU A 144 -5.54 7.85 -1.88
N LYS A 145 -6.63 8.06 -2.64
CA LYS A 145 -6.54 8.42 -4.06
C LYS A 145 -5.79 9.73 -4.27
N ASP A 146 -6.05 10.74 -3.44
CA ASP A 146 -5.34 12.01 -3.51
C ASP A 146 -3.84 11.83 -3.21
N GLU A 147 -3.48 10.99 -2.24
CA GLU A 147 -2.08 10.67 -1.92
C GLU A 147 -1.39 9.89 -3.06
N LEU A 148 -2.07 8.92 -3.65
CA LEU A 148 -1.59 8.15 -4.80
C LEU A 148 -1.37 9.03 -6.04
N GLN A 149 -2.17 10.08 -6.25
CA GLN A 149 -1.90 11.07 -7.29
C GLN A 149 -0.57 11.77 -7.05
N GLN A 150 -0.24 12.14 -5.80
CA GLN A 150 1.05 12.77 -5.48
C GLN A 150 2.22 11.80 -5.74
N ILE A 151 2.06 10.53 -5.34
CA ILE A 151 3.05 9.48 -5.62
C ILE A 151 3.20 9.25 -7.12
N HIS A 152 2.10 9.26 -7.89
CA HIS A 152 2.12 9.14 -9.34
C HIS A 152 2.96 10.25 -9.99
N HIS A 153 2.73 11.51 -9.62
CA HIS A 153 3.54 12.63 -10.10
C HIS A 153 5.02 12.49 -9.72
N ARG A 154 5.30 12.00 -8.50
CA ARG A 154 6.67 11.74 -8.03
C ARG A 154 7.35 10.66 -8.87
N PHE A 155 6.67 9.54 -9.12
CA PHE A 155 7.17 8.44 -9.96
C PHE A 155 7.42 8.92 -11.40
N GLN A 156 6.49 9.69 -11.97
CA GLN A 156 6.65 10.30 -13.27
C GLN A 156 7.89 11.19 -13.33
N ARG A 157 8.08 12.08 -12.35
CA ARG A 157 9.26 12.95 -12.27
C ARG A 157 10.56 12.15 -12.23
N LEU A 158 10.63 11.14 -11.36
CA LEU A 158 11.83 10.29 -11.24
C LEU A 158 12.09 9.50 -12.53
N ALA A 159 11.05 9.00 -13.20
CA ALA A 159 11.19 8.32 -14.47
C ALA A 159 11.85 9.23 -15.54
N HIS A 160 11.47 10.51 -15.61
CA HIS A 160 12.09 11.47 -16.53
C HIS A 160 13.55 11.76 -16.17
N LEU A 161 13.83 12.02 -14.88
CA LEU A 161 15.19 12.30 -14.39
C LEU A 161 16.15 11.15 -14.68
N GLU A 162 15.67 9.92 -14.49
CA GLU A 162 16.46 8.70 -14.68
C GLU A 162 16.42 8.15 -16.12
N LYS A 163 15.77 8.87 -17.05
CA LYS A 163 15.59 8.48 -18.46
C LYS A 163 14.97 7.09 -18.62
N LEU A 164 14.07 6.71 -17.71
CA LEU A 164 13.28 5.48 -17.79
C LEU A 164 12.10 5.65 -18.74
N LYS A 165 11.59 4.53 -19.25
CA LYS A 165 10.31 4.48 -19.96
C LYS A 165 9.18 4.82 -19.00
N VAL A 166 8.62 6.03 -19.11
CA VAL A 166 7.58 6.55 -18.20
C VAL A 166 6.38 5.61 -18.16
N GLU A 167 5.96 5.08 -19.30
CA GLU A 167 4.86 4.14 -19.41
C GLU A 167 5.09 2.82 -18.67
N LYS A 168 6.35 2.40 -18.48
CA LYS A 168 6.68 1.22 -17.67
C LYS A 168 6.63 1.54 -16.18
N VAL A 169 7.11 2.72 -15.78
CA VAL A 169 7.08 3.16 -14.38
C VAL A 169 5.64 3.39 -13.92
N LEU A 170 4.81 4.05 -14.74
CA LEU A 170 3.42 4.34 -14.39
C LEU A 170 2.50 3.11 -14.41
N LYS A 171 2.97 1.94 -14.84
CA LYS A 171 2.27 0.66 -14.64
C LYS A 171 2.45 0.09 -13.22
N LEU A 172 3.41 0.63 -12.46
CA LEU A 172 3.71 0.16 -11.09
C LEU A 172 2.85 0.86 -10.02
N ILE A 173 1.98 1.78 -10.43
CA ILE A 173 1.08 2.54 -9.56
C ILE A 173 -0.27 2.66 -10.29
N PRO A 174 -1.41 2.65 -9.56
CA PRO A 174 -2.72 2.75 -10.18
C PRO A 174 -2.91 4.03 -10.99
N GLN A 175 -3.59 3.88 -12.13
CA GLN A 175 -4.12 5.02 -12.88
C GLN A 175 -5.48 5.39 -12.31
N LEU A 176 -5.50 6.47 -11.54
CA LEU A 176 -6.73 6.97 -10.94
C LEU A 176 -7.50 7.78 -11.99
N LEU A 177 -8.70 7.32 -12.31
CA LEU A 177 -9.68 8.04 -13.13
C LEU A 177 -10.33 9.18 -12.35
#